data_AF-A0A7C5WQ19-F1
#
_entry.id   AF-A0A7C5WQ19-F1
#
_cell.length_a   1.000
_cell.length_b   1.000
_cell.length_c   1.000
_cell.angle_alpha   90.00
_cell.angle_beta   90.00
_cell.angle_gamma   90.00
#
_symmetry.space_group_name_H-M   'P 1'
#
loop_
_entity.id
_entity.type
_entity.pdbx_description
1 polymer ?
#
loop_
_entity_poly.entity_id
_entity_poly.type
_entity_poly.pdbx_seq_one_letter_code
_entity_poly.pdbx_strand_id
1 'polypeptide(L)'
;MRRGVVAILFVLLGAAAPLAARPMSDVEALIDAAAPGGVVLIPTGVYEGNLVIRKPVVLDGQGEAVLDGLERGTVVEVLAEGVTIRGCTIRGSGENVTAEPAGIRVLAGHAVIESNTIEDTLFGIDLRQASDSVVRGNSIACKKFDPARRGDGLRLWWSHNCTVEGNTVLSSRDMVFWYSENLHITRNTVKDSRYGLHFMYSHDTVLEGNELTGNSVGVYLMYSNRITLINNRMLSHRGASGYGIGLKDCDDIVVRGNALLANRVGMYIDNSPSSIGATGIVEQNMIAFNEVGLLATPNTHENVFTRNAFMENEEPAESNGRGRLTGNSFSRDGFGNYWSDYTGFDLDGDGIGDVAYEPRSLFHEMLAVEPNLRLFVHSPAQQAIEFTARALPELQPESVLVDPAPLAGPPEIKLALPPADGAAPVMASLAAGLLLASGGLTVVFGRSPGIPAAPGGRE
;
A
#
# COMPACT_ATOMS: atom_id res chain seq x y z
N MET A 1 48.98 43.04 7.31
CA MET A 1 48.08 43.23 6.15
C MET A 1 48.45 42.22 5.06
N ARG A 2 47.73 41.10 4.95
CA ARG A 2 47.78 40.18 3.81
C ARG A 2 46.33 39.87 3.44
N ARG A 3 45.86 40.44 2.33
CA ARG A 3 44.52 40.17 1.78
C ARG A 3 44.62 38.91 0.93
N GLY A 4 43.98 37.83 1.38
CA GLY A 4 43.82 36.62 0.60
C GLY A 4 42.75 36.84 -0.47
N VAL A 5 43.10 36.60 -1.73
CA VAL A 5 42.17 36.59 -2.86
C VAL A 5 41.54 35.21 -2.90
N VAL A 6 40.22 35.14 -2.71
CA VAL A 6 39.44 33.92 -2.97
C VAL A 6 39.02 33.95 -4.44
N ALA A 7 39.57 33.03 -5.23
CA ALA A 7 39.12 32.79 -6.60
C ALA A 7 37.89 31.88 -6.55
N ILE A 8 36.74 32.40 -6.97
CA ILE A 8 35.51 31.62 -7.16
C ILE A 8 35.60 30.96 -8.53
N LEU A 9 35.72 29.63 -8.54
CA LEU A 9 35.67 28.81 -9.75
C LEU A 9 34.19 28.62 -10.14
N PHE A 10 33.74 29.33 -11.17
CA PHE A 10 32.43 29.07 -11.79
C PHE A 10 32.54 27.78 -12.62
N VAL A 11 31.88 26.71 -12.17
CA VAL A 11 31.59 25.55 -13.01
C VAL A 11 30.44 25.94 -13.92
N LEU A 12 30.75 26.19 -15.20
CA LEU A 12 29.77 26.27 -16.27
C LEU A 12 29.18 24.87 -16.50
N LEU A 13 27.99 24.60 -15.93
CA LEU A 13 27.14 23.53 -16.46
C LEU A 13 26.74 23.95 -17.87
N GLY A 14 27.28 23.27 -18.88
CA GLY A 14 26.79 23.40 -20.25
C GLY A 14 25.35 22.93 -20.30
N ALA A 15 24.42 23.84 -20.55
CA ALA A 15 23.06 23.48 -20.94
C ALA A 15 23.17 22.70 -22.26
N ALA A 16 22.84 21.41 -22.24
CA ALA A 16 22.68 20.64 -23.46
C ALA A 16 21.66 21.38 -24.34
N ALA A 17 22.02 21.68 -25.58
CA ALA A 17 21.08 22.27 -26.53
C ALA A 17 19.87 21.33 -26.65
N PRO A 18 18.62 21.86 -26.64
CA PRO A 18 17.45 21.00 -26.82
C PRO A 18 17.60 20.26 -28.16
N LEU A 19 17.51 18.92 -28.11
CA LEU A 19 17.46 18.11 -29.33
C LEU A 19 16.30 18.63 -30.19
N ALA A 20 16.56 18.86 -31.47
CA ALA A 20 15.53 19.29 -32.40
C ALA A 20 14.41 18.25 -32.43
N ALA A 21 13.17 18.70 -32.27
CA ALA A 21 12.01 17.85 -32.42
C ALA A 21 11.92 17.29 -33.85
N ARG A 22 11.63 16.00 -33.94
CA ARG A 22 11.44 15.25 -35.18
C ARG A 22 9.99 14.80 -35.26
N PRO A 23 9.41 14.61 -36.45
CA PRO A 23 8.05 14.08 -36.54
C PRO A 23 8.03 12.60 -36.15
N MET A 24 6.92 12.15 -35.54
CA MET A 24 6.71 10.73 -35.20
C MET A 24 6.79 9.80 -36.43
N SER A 25 6.52 10.33 -37.63
CA SER A 25 6.66 9.60 -38.89
C SER A 25 8.07 9.06 -39.15
N ASP A 26 9.10 9.65 -38.53
CA ASP A 26 10.47 9.12 -38.60
C ASP A 26 10.57 7.76 -37.88
N VAL A 27 9.85 7.58 -36.76
CA VAL A 27 9.78 6.29 -36.05
C VAL A 27 8.92 5.29 -36.83
N GLU A 28 7.80 5.75 -37.40
CA GLU A 28 6.95 4.92 -38.27
C GLU A 28 7.75 4.36 -39.45
N ALA A 29 8.57 5.19 -40.11
CA ALA A 29 9.44 4.76 -41.22
C ALA A 29 10.46 3.69 -40.79
N LEU A 30 11.02 3.79 -39.57
CA LEU A 30 11.92 2.76 -39.03
C LEU A 30 11.17 1.45 -38.77
N ILE A 31 9.95 1.54 -38.22
CA ILE A 31 9.08 0.37 -38.02
C ILE A 31 8.78 -0.26 -39.36
N ASP A 32 8.37 0.51 -40.38
CA ASP A 32 8.02 0.02 -41.71
C ASP A 32 9.19 -0.70 -42.39
N ALA A 33 10.40 -0.17 -42.26
CA ALA A 33 11.62 -0.78 -42.82
C ALA A 33 12.03 -2.09 -42.13
N ALA A 34 11.66 -2.30 -40.87
CA ALA A 34 12.00 -3.51 -40.12
C ALA A 34 11.22 -4.75 -40.62
N ALA A 35 11.85 -5.92 -40.56
CA ALA A 35 11.12 -7.18 -40.72
C ALA A 35 10.12 -7.37 -39.54
N PRO A 36 8.99 -8.09 -39.73
CA PRO A 36 8.13 -8.48 -38.62
C PRO A 36 8.92 -9.20 -37.52
N GLY A 37 8.74 -8.79 -36.26
CA GLY A 37 9.49 -9.24 -35.10
C GLY A 37 10.91 -8.66 -34.98
N GLY A 38 11.33 -7.81 -35.91
CA GLY A 38 12.64 -7.17 -35.91
C GLY A 38 12.81 -6.14 -34.79
N VAL A 39 14.06 -5.76 -34.53
CA VAL A 39 14.41 -4.73 -33.55
C VAL A 39 14.59 -3.38 -34.25
N VAL A 40 13.83 -2.39 -33.78
CA VAL A 40 13.91 -0.98 -34.19
C VAL A 40 14.59 -0.21 -33.08
N LEU A 41 15.82 0.22 -33.32
CA LEU A 41 16.55 1.12 -32.44
C LEU A 41 16.14 2.55 -32.79
N ILE A 42 15.49 3.27 -31.87
CA ILE A 42 15.14 4.67 -32.08
C ILE A 42 16.37 5.53 -31.76
N PRO A 43 16.88 6.34 -32.72
CA PRO A 43 17.96 7.27 -32.41
C PRO A 43 17.56 8.27 -31.34
N THR A 44 18.51 8.69 -30.50
CA THR A 44 18.32 9.77 -29.51
C THR A 44 17.60 10.98 -30.12
N GLY A 45 16.54 11.44 -29.47
CA GLY A 45 15.73 12.55 -29.96
C GLY A 45 14.33 12.61 -29.38
N VAL A 46 13.66 13.73 -29.65
CA VAL A 46 12.24 13.94 -29.33
C VAL A 46 11.44 13.75 -30.61
N TYR A 47 10.46 12.86 -30.57
CA TYR A 47 9.59 12.53 -31.69
C TYR A 47 8.16 12.98 -31.35
N GLU A 48 7.65 13.95 -32.10
CA GLU A 48 6.38 14.61 -31.85
C GLU A 48 5.26 14.00 -32.70
N GLY A 49 4.15 13.66 -32.04
CA GLY A 49 2.96 13.08 -32.65
C GLY A 49 2.51 11.80 -31.94
N ASN A 50 1.50 11.15 -32.50
CA ASN A 50 0.99 9.87 -32.01
C ASN A 50 1.53 8.73 -32.89
N LEU A 51 1.85 7.60 -32.27
CA LEU A 51 2.39 6.42 -32.94
C LEU A 51 1.38 5.28 -32.92
N VAL A 52 1.18 4.61 -34.06
CA VAL A 52 0.34 3.40 -34.15
C VAL A 52 1.17 2.22 -34.64
N ILE A 53 1.32 1.19 -33.81
CA ILE A 53 2.12 0.00 -34.13
C ILE A 53 1.19 -1.11 -34.62
N ARG A 54 1.25 -1.40 -35.93
CA ARG A 54 0.42 -2.41 -36.62
C ARG A 54 1.18 -3.68 -37.03
N LYS A 55 2.46 -3.75 -36.69
CA LYS A 55 3.36 -4.85 -37.04
C LYS A 55 4.07 -5.33 -35.77
N PRO A 56 4.22 -6.66 -35.55
CA PRO A 56 5.05 -7.16 -34.46
C PRO A 56 6.47 -6.60 -34.60
N VAL A 57 7.01 -6.02 -33.53
CA VAL A 57 8.31 -5.33 -33.54
C VAL A 57 8.81 -5.14 -32.11
N VAL A 58 10.13 -5.09 -31.94
CA VAL A 58 10.76 -4.59 -30.72
C VAL A 58 11.15 -3.14 -30.95
N LEU A 59 10.47 -2.21 -30.28
CA LEU A 59 10.77 -0.79 -30.29
C LEU A 59 11.66 -0.44 -29.09
N ASP A 60 12.91 -0.07 -29.35
CA ASP A 60 13.94 0.17 -28.33
C ASP A 60 14.42 1.63 -28.38
N GLY A 61 14.03 2.42 -27.39
CA GLY A 61 14.41 3.82 -27.24
C GLY A 61 15.80 4.05 -26.65
N GLN A 62 16.52 2.98 -26.25
CA GLN A 62 17.89 3.02 -25.73
C GLN A 62 18.08 3.93 -24.50
N GLY A 63 17.00 4.29 -23.80
CA GLY A 63 16.98 5.23 -22.67
C GLY A 63 16.99 6.70 -23.07
N GLU A 64 17.04 7.01 -24.36
CA GLU A 64 17.36 8.35 -24.88
C GLU A 64 16.30 8.88 -25.88
N ALA A 65 15.35 8.05 -26.29
CA ALA A 65 14.24 8.44 -27.17
C ALA A 65 13.03 8.93 -26.36
N VAL A 66 12.49 10.08 -26.76
CA VAL A 66 11.25 10.65 -26.20
C VAL A 66 10.16 10.61 -27.27
N LEU A 67 9.03 9.98 -26.96
CA LEU A 67 7.81 9.97 -27.76
C LEU A 67 6.80 10.94 -27.12
N ASP A 68 6.48 12.03 -27.81
CA ASP A 68 5.69 13.13 -27.28
C ASP A 68 4.37 13.30 -28.04
N GLY A 69 3.25 13.02 -27.38
CA GLY A 69 1.90 13.10 -27.94
C GLY A 69 1.35 14.51 -28.11
N LEU A 70 2.09 15.55 -27.73
CA LEU A 70 1.68 16.96 -27.85
C LEU A 70 0.30 17.26 -27.22
N GLU A 71 0.09 16.69 -26.04
CA GLU A 71 -1.15 16.77 -25.25
C GLU A 71 -2.40 16.31 -26.00
N ARG A 72 -2.23 15.37 -26.94
CA ARG A 72 -3.31 14.90 -27.82
C ARG A 72 -3.35 13.37 -27.88
N GLY A 73 -4.55 12.84 -27.70
CA GLY A 73 -4.83 11.41 -27.89
C GLY A 73 -3.93 10.49 -27.05
N THR A 74 -3.82 9.24 -27.49
CA THR A 74 -2.90 8.26 -26.94
C THR A 74 -1.54 8.39 -27.62
N VAL A 75 -0.44 8.40 -26.86
CA VAL A 75 0.90 8.63 -27.43
C VAL A 75 1.34 7.45 -28.29
N VAL A 76 1.24 6.23 -27.77
CA VAL A 76 1.54 4.98 -28.50
C VAL A 76 0.36 4.03 -28.42
N GLU A 77 -0.20 3.65 -29.56
CA GLU A 77 -1.27 2.66 -29.67
C GLU A 77 -0.75 1.39 -30.36
N VAL A 78 -0.83 0.26 -29.67
CA VAL A 78 -0.34 -1.04 -30.12
C VAL A 78 -1.51 -1.90 -30.56
N LEU A 79 -1.54 -2.22 -31.86
CA LEU A 79 -2.60 -3.00 -32.50
C LEU A 79 -2.14 -4.40 -32.94
N ALA A 80 -0.84 -4.65 -32.96
CA ALA A 80 -0.27 -5.95 -33.30
C ALA A 80 0.12 -6.73 -32.04
N GLU A 81 -0.05 -8.05 -32.09
CA GLU A 81 0.44 -8.97 -31.07
C GLU A 81 1.97 -9.02 -31.06
N GLY A 82 2.57 -9.37 -29.91
CA GLY A 82 4.01 -9.63 -29.82
C GLY A 82 4.89 -8.38 -29.92
N VAL A 83 4.33 -7.19 -29.67
CA VAL A 83 5.09 -5.92 -29.68
C VAL A 83 5.83 -5.74 -28.36
N THR A 84 7.11 -5.41 -28.44
CA THR A 84 7.90 -4.97 -27.30
C THR A 84 8.14 -3.47 -27.38
N ILE A 85 7.93 -2.73 -26.29
CA ILE A 85 8.32 -1.32 -26.17
C ILE A 85 9.24 -1.20 -24.97
N ARG A 86 10.46 -0.71 -25.17
CA ARG A 86 11.44 -0.57 -24.10
C ARG A 86 12.33 0.64 -24.19
N GLY A 87 12.78 1.13 -23.04
CA GLY A 87 13.78 2.19 -22.96
C GLY A 87 13.32 3.52 -23.57
N CYS A 88 12.01 3.76 -23.64
CA CYS A 88 11.45 5.00 -24.16
C CYS A 88 10.97 5.90 -23.01
N THR A 89 11.09 7.21 -23.19
CA THR A 89 10.29 8.18 -22.45
C THR A 89 9.04 8.50 -23.26
N ILE A 90 7.85 8.37 -22.66
CA ILE A 90 6.56 8.51 -23.35
C ILE A 90 5.72 9.52 -22.58
N ARG A 91 5.31 10.60 -23.25
CA ARG A 91 4.68 11.74 -22.57
C ARG A 91 3.67 12.50 -23.41
N GLY A 92 2.94 13.40 -22.74
CA GLY A 92 2.09 14.36 -23.43
C GLY A 92 0.84 13.71 -24.04
N SER A 93 0.19 12.78 -23.32
CA SER A 93 -1.12 12.30 -23.77
C SER A 93 -2.18 13.40 -23.67
N GLY A 94 -3.33 13.20 -24.32
CA GLY A 94 -4.50 14.05 -24.11
C GLY A 94 -4.99 14.09 -22.65
N GLU A 95 -5.92 14.99 -22.36
CA GLU A 95 -6.51 15.18 -21.02
C GLU A 95 -8.03 14.93 -20.95
N ASN A 96 -8.68 14.66 -22.08
CA ASN A 96 -10.12 14.39 -22.11
C ASN A 96 -10.42 13.02 -21.50
N VAL A 97 -10.96 13.01 -20.27
CA VAL A 97 -11.32 11.80 -19.52
C VAL A 97 -12.20 10.85 -20.31
N THR A 98 -13.14 11.35 -21.11
CA THR A 98 -14.06 10.51 -21.92
C THR A 98 -13.33 9.75 -23.03
N ALA A 99 -12.24 10.30 -23.56
CA ALA A 99 -11.42 9.64 -24.58
C ALA A 99 -10.37 8.68 -23.97
N GLU A 100 -10.21 8.70 -22.65
CA GLU A 100 -9.25 7.90 -21.87
C GLU A 100 -7.83 7.83 -22.48
N PRO A 101 -7.24 8.94 -22.95
CA PRO A 101 -5.92 8.94 -23.59
C PRO A 101 -4.84 8.35 -22.68
N ALA A 102 -3.98 7.51 -23.27
CA ALA A 102 -2.90 6.82 -22.54
C ALA A 102 -1.51 7.21 -23.05
N GLY A 103 -0.47 6.97 -22.25
CA GLY A 103 0.91 6.91 -22.73
C GLY A 103 1.07 5.75 -23.70
N ILE A 104 0.77 4.55 -23.23
CA ILE A 104 0.75 3.34 -24.06
C ILE A 104 -0.61 2.68 -23.93
N ARG A 105 -1.30 2.47 -25.05
CA ARG A 105 -2.48 1.60 -25.11
C ARG A 105 -2.15 0.35 -25.90
N VAL A 106 -2.45 -0.81 -25.33
CA VAL A 106 -2.25 -2.12 -25.95
C VAL A 106 -3.60 -2.77 -26.19
N LEU A 107 -3.90 -3.09 -27.45
CA LEU A 107 -5.16 -3.69 -27.89
C LEU A 107 -4.98 -5.12 -28.45
N ALA A 108 -3.78 -5.68 -28.32
CA ALA A 108 -3.43 -7.02 -28.78
C ALA A 108 -2.43 -7.66 -27.79
N GLY A 109 -2.60 -8.95 -27.50
CA GLY A 109 -1.84 -9.66 -26.46
C GLY A 109 -0.36 -9.91 -26.77
N HIS A 110 0.29 -10.64 -25.86
CA HIS A 110 1.72 -10.95 -25.94
C HIS A 110 2.64 -9.73 -26.00
N ALA A 111 2.19 -8.59 -25.47
CA ALA A 111 3.00 -7.38 -25.45
C ALA A 111 4.04 -7.43 -24.31
N VAL A 112 5.21 -6.84 -24.54
CA VAL A 112 6.22 -6.62 -23.50
C VAL A 112 6.49 -5.14 -23.37
N ILE A 113 6.03 -4.54 -22.28
CA ILE A 113 6.23 -3.12 -21.98
C ILE A 113 7.25 -3.04 -20.83
N GLU A 114 8.50 -2.71 -21.14
CA GLU A 114 9.58 -2.81 -20.16
C GLU A 114 10.51 -1.60 -20.08
N SER A 115 10.92 -1.23 -18.87
CA SER A 115 11.96 -0.21 -18.66
C SER A 115 11.67 1.13 -19.37
N ASN A 116 10.39 1.53 -19.43
CA ASN A 116 9.98 2.83 -19.97
C ASN A 116 9.74 3.85 -18.85
N THR A 117 9.92 5.12 -19.20
CA THR A 117 9.50 6.26 -18.38
C THR A 117 8.22 6.82 -18.98
N ILE A 118 7.13 6.83 -18.22
CA ILE A 118 5.83 7.35 -18.66
C ILE A 118 5.49 8.52 -17.77
N GLU A 119 5.44 9.71 -18.36
CA GLU A 119 5.26 10.96 -17.62
C GLU A 119 4.24 11.86 -18.31
N ASP A 120 3.54 12.69 -17.55
CA ASP A 120 2.57 13.65 -18.12
C ASP A 120 1.50 13.00 -19.02
N THR A 121 1.02 11.83 -18.60
CA THR A 121 -0.08 11.12 -19.26
C THR A 121 -1.31 11.06 -18.37
N LEU A 122 -2.52 11.08 -18.94
CA LEU A 122 -3.74 10.90 -18.16
C LEU A 122 -3.81 9.47 -17.64
N PHE A 123 -3.81 8.50 -18.55
CA PHE A 123 -3.58 7.08 -18.24
C PHE A 123 -2.13 6.72 -18.60
N GLY A 124 -1.43 5.95 -17.77
CA GLY A 124 -0.04 5.57 -18.06
C GLY A 124 0.03 4.44 -19.10
N ILE A 125 -0.17 3.21 -18.65
CA ILE A 125 -0.24 2.00 -19.48
C ILE A 125 -1.65 1.42 -19.40
N ASP A 126 -2.28 1.20 -20.55
CA ASP A 126 -3.65 0.69 -20.67
C ASP A 126 -3.69 -0.56 -21.55
N LEU A 127 -3.74 -1.75 -20.95
CA LEU A 127 -3.94 -3.03 -21.63
C LEU A 127 -5.44 -3.31 -21.72
N ARG A 128 -5.97 -3.45 -22.93
CA ARG A 128 -7.36 -3.87 -23.18
C ARG A 128 -7.39 -5.09 -24.06
N GLN A 129 -7.92 -6.19 -23.54
CA GLN A 129 -7.96 -7.47 -24.26
C GLN A 129 -6.57 -7.92 -24.74
N ALA A 130 -5.55 -7.64 -23.93
CA ALA A 130 -4.15 -7.87 -24.25
C ALA A 130 -3.55 -8.93 -23.31
N SER A 131 -4.13 -10.13 -23.33
CA SER A 131 -3.68 -11.26 -22.51
C SER A 131 -2.23 -11.66 -22.79
N ASP A 132 -1.66 -12.43 -21.86
CA ASP A 132 -0.31 -13.02 -21.97
C ASP A 132 0.79 -11.95 -22.14
N SER A 133 0.54 -10.76 -21.59
CA SER A 133 1.44 -9.61 -21.68
C SER A 133 2.29 -9.44 -20.42
N VAL A 134 3.44 -8.80 -20.57
CA VAL A 134 4.37 -8.49 -19.49
C VAL A 134 4.56 -6.98 -19.40
N VAL A 135 4.29 -6.40 -18.23
CA VAL A 135 4.55 -4.99 -17.93
C VAL A 135 5.56 -4.94 -16.79
N ARG A 136 6.82 -4.58 -17.06
CA ARG A 136 7.88 -4.68 -16.06
C ARG A 136 8.87 -3.51 -15.99
N GLY A 137 9.27 -3.15 -14.78
CA GLY A 137 10.35 -2.17 -14.58
C GLY A 137 10.05 -0.78 -15.16
N ASN A 138 8.79 -0.41 -15.35
CA ASN A 138 8.41 0.92 -15.85
C ASN A 138 8.29 1.92 -14.69
N SER A 139 8.58 3.19 -14.96
CA SER A 139 8.32 4.31 -14.06
C SER A 139 7.18 5.15 -14.61
N ILE A 140 6.09 5.30 -13.84
CA ILE A 140 4.83 5.90 -14.30
C ILE A 140 4.43 7.04 -13.36
N ALA A 141 4.26 8.24 -13.91
CA ALA A 141 3.73 9.40 -13.22
C ALA A 141 2.68 10.11 -14.09
N CYS A 142 1.42 10.12 -13.65
CA CYS A 142 0.32 10.71 -14.40
C CYS A 142 0.28 12.25 -14.29
N LYS A 143 -0.56 12.88 -15.12
CA LYS A 143 -0.86 14.31 -15.09
C LYS A 143 -1.28 14.77 -13.69
N LYS A 144 -0.78 15.95 -13.29
CA LYS A 144 -1.07 16.58 -12.00
C LYS A 144 -2.48 17.19 -11.98
N PHE A 145 -3.48 16.36 -11.74
CA PHE A 145 -4.85 16.79 -11.50
C PHE A 145 -5.29 16.51 -10.06
N ASP A 146 -6.46 17.07 -9.69
CA ASP A 146 -7.16 16.66 -8.48
C ASP A 146 -7.40 15.14 -8.50
N PRO A 147 -7.37 14.44 -7.35
CA PRO A 147 -7.48 12.98 -7.30
C PRO A 147 -8.66 12.40 -8.09
N ALA A 148 -9.80 13.09 -8.13
CA ALA A 148 -10.99 12.65 -8.87
C ALA A 148 -10.85 12.71 -10.41
N ARG A 149 -9.90 13.51 -10.91
CA ARG A 149 -9.65 13.75 -12.35
C ARG A 149 -8.39 13.07 -12.87
N ARG A 150 -7.56 12.50 -12.01
CA ARG A 150 -6.40 11.71 -12.43
C ARG A 150 -6.86 10.45 -13.15
N GLY A 151 -6.12 10.03 -14.17
CA GLY A 151 -6.29 8.71 -14.77
C GLY A 151 -5.43 7.67 -14.06
N ASP A 152 -5.60 6.42 -14.47
CA ASP A 152 -4.92 5.28 -13.86
C ASP A 152 -3.47 5.20 -14.34
N GLY A 153 -2.54 4.89 -13.44
CA GLY A 153 -1.14 4.71 -13.80
C GLY A 153 -0.96 3.48 -14.67
N LEU A 154 -1.59 2.37 -14.27
CA LEU A 154 -1.55 1.12 -15.01
C LEU A 154 -2.93 0.46 -14.93
N ARG A 155 -3.49 0.10 -16.08
CA ARG A 155 -4.79 -0.54 -16.19
C ARG A 155 -4.71 -1.81 -17.02
N LEU A 156 -5.26 -2.90 -16.48
CA LEU A 156 -5.61 -4.10 -17.24
C LEU A 156 -7.14 -4.21 -17.30
N TRP A 157 -7.67 -4.28 -18.52
CA TRP A 157 -9.06 -4.56 -18.80
C TRP A 157 -9.16 -5.83 -19.63
N TRP A 158 -9.83 -6.87 -19.11
CA TRP A 158 -10.04 -8.14 -19.81
C TRP A 158 -8.73 -8.74 -20.35
N SER A 159 -7.65 -8.69 -19.58
CA SER A 159 -6.31 -9.11 -20.02
C SER A 159 -5.78 -10.17 -19.05
N HIS A 160 -5.89 -11.43 -19.45
CA HIS A 160 -5.59 -12.58 -18.60
C HIS A 160 -4.12 -13.01 -18.72
N ASN A 161 -3.63 -13.82 -17.77
CA ASN A 161 -2.28 -14.40 -17.81
C ASN A 161 -1.15 -13.35 -17.87
N CYS A 162 -1.38 -12.17 -17.32
CA CYS A 162 -0.40 -11.08 -17.40
C CYS A 162 0.53 -11.05 -16.18
N THR A 163 1.78 -10.67 -16.43
CA THR A 163 2.77 -10.38 -15.38
C THR A 163 2.97 -8.88 -15.26
N VAL A 164 2.78 -8.33 -14.07
CA VAL A 164 3.06 -6.93 -13.77
C VAL A 164 4.06 -6.85 -12.63
N GLU A 165 5.31 -6.53 -12.99
CA GLU A 165 6.45 -6.75 -12.09
C GLU A 165 7.39 -5.55 -11.98
N GLY A 166 7.76 -5.16 -10.76
CA GLY A 166 8.85 -4.20 -10.56
C GLY A 166 8.55 -2.79 -11.08
N ASN A 167 7.28 -2.44 -11.30
CA ASN A 167 6.90 -1.11 -11.78
C ASN A 167 6.81 -0.12 -10.61
N THR A 168 7.13 1.14 -10.88
CA THR A 168 6.93 2.25 -9.94
C THR A 168 5.82 3.15 -10.46
N VAL A 169 4.75 3.32 -9.68
CA VAL A 169 3.60 4.18 -10.00
C VAL A 169 3.47 5.26 -8.95
N LEU A 170 3.52 6.52 -9.37
CA LEU A 170 3.54 7.69 -8.47
C LEU A 170 2.39 8.63 -8.80
N SER A 171 1.71 9.15 -7.76
CA SER A 171 0.74 10.24 -7.91
C SER A 171 -0.34 9.98 -8.96
N SER A 172 -0.76 8.73 -9.12
CA SER A 172 -1.79 8.32 -10.09
C SER A 172 -3.17 8.24 -9.42
N ARG A 173 -4.22 7.91 -10.18
CA ARG A 173 -5.48 7.45 -9.57
C ARG A 173 -5.28 6.05 -9.00
N ASP A 174 -5.22 5.04 -9.86
CA ASP A 174 -5.08 3.65 -9.44
C ASP A 174 -4.04 2.89 -10.28
N MET A 175 -3.57 1.76 -9.74
CA MET A 175 -3.14 0.61 -10.55
C MET A 175 -4.27 -0.43 -10.48
N VAL A 176 -4.98 -0.62 -11.59
CA VAL A 176 -6.30 -1.25 -11.62
C VAL A 176 -6.37 -2.47 -12.55
N PHE A 177 -7.06 -3.51 -12.07
CA PHE A 177 -7.22 -4.80 -12.74
C PHE A 177 -8.70 -5.15 -12.77
N TRP A 178 -9.28 -5.13 -13.96
CA TRP A 178 -10.70 -5.38 -14.18
C TRP A 178 -10.90 -6.58 -15.09
N TYR A 179 -11.75 -7.52 -14.64
CA TYR A 179 -12.11 -8.72 -15.41
C TYR A 179 -10.90 -9.51 -15.93
N SER A 180 -9.82 -9.52 -15.16
CA SER A 180 -8.53 -10.06 -15.58
C SER A 180 -8.13 -11.17 -14.61
N GLU A 181 -7.77 -12.34 -15.14
CA GLU A 181 -7.57 -13.55 -14.34
C GLU A 181 -6.15 -14.07 -14.51
N ASN A 182 -5.69 -14.88 -13.55
CA ASN A 182 -4.38 -15.51 -13.58
C ASN A 182 -3.24 -14.47 -13.68
N LEU A 183 -3.24 -13.49 -12.76
CA LEU A 183 -2.26 -12.41 -12.77
C LEU A 183 -1.13 -12.66 -11.76
N HIS A 184 0.07 -12.22 -12.15
CA HIS A 184 1.23 -12.16 -11.26
C HIS A 184 1.62 -10.71 -11.03
N ILE A 185 1.25 -10.16 -9.87
CA ILE A 185 1.47 -8.75 -9.51
C ILE A 185 2.56 -8.70 -8.44
N THR A 186 3.80 -8.52 -8.86
CA THR A 186 4.96 -8.76 -7.99
C THR A 186 5.91 -7.58 -7.91
N ARG A 187 6.44 -7.30 -6.72
CA ARG A 187 7.51 -6.32 -6.51
C ARG A 187 7.23 -4.90 -7.05
N ASN A 188 5.96 -4.51 -7.19
CA ASN A 188 5.60 -3.17 -7.63
C ASN A 188 5.64 -2.19 -6.46
N THR A 189 5.93 -0.93 -6.76
CA THR A 189 5.90 0.18 -5.81
C THR A 189 4.84 1.18 -6.24
N VAL A 190 3.85 1.45 -5.38
CA VAL A 190 2.79 2.43 -5.66
C VAL A 190 2.71 3.45 -4.53
N LYS A 191 2.89 4.73 -4.86
CA LYS A 191 2.94 5.82 -3.87
C LYS A 191 1.99 6.97 -4.21
N ASP A 192 1.44 7.57 -3.15
CA ASP A 192 0.64 8.81 -3.19
C ASP A 192 -0.51 8.78 -4.22
N SER A 193 -1.09 7.60 -4.41
CA SER A 193 -2.21 7.35 -5.34
C SER A 193 -3.51 7.10 -4.56
N ARG A 194 -4.64 6.92 -5.24
CA ARG A 194 -5.90 6.56 -4.59
C ARG A 194 -5.86 5.11 -4.15
N TYR A 195 -6.01 4.17 -5.07
CA TYR A 195 -5.83 2.75 -4.78
C TYR A 195 -4.44 2.31 -5.22
N GLY A 196 -3.65 1.76 -4.28
CA GLY A 196 -2.36 1.19 -4.57
C GLY A 196 -2.49 0.05 -5.56
N LEU A 197 -3.30 -0.96 -5.25
CA LEU A 197 -3.73 -2.01 -6.17
C LEU A 197 -5.25 -2.20 -6.06
N HIS A 198 -5.96 -2.11 -7.18
CA HIS A 198 -7.41 -2.15 -7.23
C HIS A 198 -7.89 -3.30 -8.13
N PHE A 199 -8.65 -4.23 -7.58
CA PHE A 199 -9.20 -5.37 -8.33
C PHE A 199 -10.71 -5.35 -8.33
N MET A 200 -11.30 -5.58 -9.49
CA MET A 200 -12.73 -5.93 -9.62
C MET A 200 -12.88 -7.13 -10.53
N TYR A 201 -13.62 -8.14 -10.07
CA TYR A 201 -13.93 -9.35 -10.83
C TYR A 201 -12.69 -10.00 -11.43
N SER A 202 -11.62 -10.11 -10.65
CA SER A 202 -10.31 -10.60 -11.11
C SER A 202 -9.88 -11.74 -10.22
N HIS A 203 -9.71 -12.93 -10.80
CA HIS A 203 -9.56 -14.18 -10.05
C HIS A 203 -8.15 -14.78 -10.20
N ASP A 204 -7.84 -15.78 -9.38
CA ASP A 204 -6.65 -16.64 -9.54
C ASP A 204 -5.35 -15.84 -9.56
N THR A 205 -5.22 -14.85 -8.69
CA THR A 205 -4.15 -13.85 -8.78
C THR A 205 -3.23 -13.88 -7.57
N VAL A 206 -1.93 -13.72 -7.82
CA VAL A 206 -0.89 -13.64 -6.79
C VAL A 206 -0.36 -12.20 -6.70
N LEU A 207 -0.41 -11.64 -5.49
CA LEU A 207 0.17 -10.35 -5.13
C LEU A 207 1.34 -10.61 -4.20
N GLU A 208 2.57 -10.41 -4.66
CA GLU A 208 3.75 -10.75 -3.87
C GLU A 208 4.78 -9.63 -3.80
N GLY A 209 5.22 -9.29 -2.58
CA GLY A 209 6.36 -8.39 -2.38
C GLY A 209 6.13 -6.95 -2.86
N ASN A 210 4.88 -6.50 -2.98
CA ASN A 210 4.57 -5.13 -3.40
C ASN A 210 4.72 -4.16 -2.22
N GLU A 211 5.16 -2.92 -2.49
CA GLU A 211 5.26 -1.82 -1.52
C GLU A 211 4.26 -0.71 -1.88
N LEU A 212 3.27 -0.51 -1.03
CA LEU A 212 2.20 0.46 -1.23
C LEU A 212 2.27 1.47 -0.08
N THR A 213 2.54 2.74 -0.38
CA THR A 213 2.81 3.75 0.66
C THR A 213 2.03 5.03 0.42
N GLY A 214 1.37 5.57 1.46
CA GLY A 214 0.73 6.88 1.38
C GLY A 214 -0.46 6.95 0.42
N ASN A 215 -0.93 5.81 -0.09
CA ASN A 215 -2.14 5.73 -0.91
C ASN A 215 -3.39 5.96 -0.05
N SER A 216 -4.52 6.29 -0.67
CA SER A 216 -5.81 6.31 0.05
C SER A 216 -6.18 4.91 0.55
N VAL A 217 -5.89 3.88 -0.25
CA VAL A 217 -6.03 2.46 0.09
C VAL A 217 -4.81 1.72 -0.45
N GLY A 218 -4.25 0.78 0.31
CA GLY A 218 -3.19 -0.12 -0.14
C GLY A 218 -3.69 -1.06 -1.22
N VAL A 219 -4.31 -2.17 -0.82
CA VAL A 219 -4.96 -3.13 -1.73
C VAL A 219 -6.47 -3.11 -1.49
N TYR A 220 -7.26 -3.06 -2.56
CA TYR A 220 -8.70 -3.25 -2.49
C TYR A 220 -9.14 -4.33 -3.48
N LEU A 221 -9.73 -5.41 -2.95
CA LEU A 221 -10.26 -6.53 -3.71
C LEU A 221 -11.78 -6.50 -3.67
N MET A 222 -12.41 -6.55 -4.84
CA MET A 222 -13.87 -6.55 -4.96
C MET A 222 -14.31 -7.69 -5.88
N TYR A 223 -15.24 -8.51 -5.41
CA TYR A 223 -15.88 -9.57 -6.23
C TYR A 223 -14.86 -10.53 -6.86
N SER A 224 -13.80 -10.84 -6.13
CA SER A 224 -12.58 -11.49 -6.63
C SER A 224 -12.25 -12.69 -5.77
N ASN A 225 -11.81 -13.79 -6.40
CA ASN A 225 -11.74 -15.10 -5.73
C ASN A 225 -10.39 -15.76 -6.00
N ARG A 226 -9.94 -16.61 -5.07
CA ARG A 226 -8.64 -17.33 -5.17
C ARG A 226 -7.48 -16.35 -5.32
N ILE A 227 -7.38 -15.42 -4.37
CA ILE A 227 -6.36 -14.38 -4.36
C ILE A 227 -5.37 -14.63 -3.23
N THR A 228 -4.08 -14.62 -3.57
CA THR A 228 -3.00 -14.85 -2.62
C THR A 228 -2.16 -13.58 -2.47
N LEU A 229 -2.10 -13.03 -1.26
CA LEU A 229 -1.33 -11.85 -0.89
C LEU A 229 -0.19 -12.29 0.03
N ILE A 230 1.04 -12.25 -0.47
CA ILE A 230 2.22 -12.73 0.26
C ILE A 230 3.27 -11.62 0.38
N ASN A 231 3.78 -11.40 1.59
CA ASN A 231 4.95 -10.55 1.84
C ASN A 231 4.83 -9.11 1.28
N ASN A 232 3.61 -8.57 1.19
CA ASN A 232 3.38 -7.19 0.76
C ASN A 232 3.50 -6.22 1.94
N ARG A 233 3.79 -4.95 1.64
CA ARG A 233 3.93 -3.88 2.62
C ARG A 233 2.94 -2.77 2.29
N MET A 234 2.03 -2.49 3.22
CA MET A 234 1.00 -1.46 3.11
C MET A 234 1.20 -0.46 4.25
N LEU A 235 1.66 0.74 3.89
CA LEU A 235 2.27 1.68 4.81
C LEU A 235 1.56 3.03 4.77
N SER A 236 1.12 3.52 5.93
CA SER A 236 0.68 4.91 6.10
C SER A 236 -0.49 5.32 5.21
N HIS A 237 -1.47 4.44 4.99
CA HIS A 237 -2.72 4.78 4.29
C HIS A 237 -3.66 5.54 5.22
N ARG A 238 -4.10 6.73 4.80
CA ARG A 238 -4.86 7.68 5.64
C ARG A 238 -6.15 8.16 4.96
N GLY A 239 -6.98 8.85 5.72
CA GLY A 239 -8.28 9.36 5.27
C GLY A 239 -9.41 8.36 5.47
N ALA A 240 -10.62 8.69 5.01
CA ALA A 240 -11.83 7.91 5.26
C ALA A 240 -11.72 6.44 4.79
N SER A 241 -10.94 6.19 3.74
CA SER A 241 -10.70 4.84 3.20
C SER A 241 -9.29 4.31 3.49
N GLY A 242 -8.58 4.84 4.49
CA GLY A 242 -7.17 4.52 4.80
C GLY A 242 -6.86 3.07 5.17
N TYR A 243 -7.10 2.12 4.27
CA TYR A 243 -7.02 0.68 4.51
C TYR A 243 -5.70 0.12 4.01
N GLY A 244 -5.07 -0.79 4.76
CA GLY A 244 -3.96 -1.61 4.28
C GLY A 244 -4.45 -2.59 3.22
N ILE A 245 -5.33 -3.50 3.64
CA ILE A 245 -6.07 -4.42 2.76
C ILE A 245 -7.56 -4.19 2.97
N GLY A 246 -8.33 -4.07 1.90
CA GLY A 246 -9.78 -4.12 1.95
C GLY A 246 -10.34 -5.23 1.07
N LEU A 247 -11.27 -6.00 1.61
CA LEU A 247 -11.96 -7.09 0.94
C LEU A 247 -13.45 -6.79 0.87
N LYS A 248 -14.03 -6.95 -0.32
CA LYS A 248 -15.47 -6.90 -0.53
C LYS A 248 -15.92 -8.07 -1.40
N ASP A 249 -16.78 -8.91 -0.85
CA ASP A 249 -17.36 -10.06 -1.55
C ASP A 249 -16.27 -10.93 -2.24
N CYS A 250 -15.22 -11.28 -1.49
CA CYS A 250 -14.08 -12.06 -1.98
C CYS A 250 -13.99 -13.43 -1.32
N ASP A 251 -13.82 -14.48 -2.12
CA ASP A 251 -13.76 -15.87 -1.66
C ASP A 251 -12.36 -16.47 -1.79
N ASP A 252 -12.02 -17.43 -0.93
CA ASP A 252 -10.78 -18.22 -1.00
C ASP A 252 -9.52 -17.35 -1.03
N ILE A 253 -9.46 -16.39 -0.11
CA ILE A 253 -8.32 -15.47 0.02
C ILE A 253 -7.28 -16.03 0.98
N VAL A 254 -6.00 -15.84 0.64
CA VAL A 254 -4.86 -16.16 1.51
C VAL A 254 -4.03 -14.90 1.70
N VAL A 255 -3.96 -14.41 2.93
CA VAL A 255 -3.19 -13.23 3.34
C VAL A 255 -2.10 -13.72 4.28
N ARG A 256 -0.85 -13.77 3.81
CA ARG A 256 0.28 -14.32 4.57
C ARG A 256 1.54 -13.48 4.56
N GLY A 257 2.16 -13.29 5.72
CA GLY A 257 3.47 -12.63 5.81
C GLY A 257 3.46 -11.15 5.44
N ASN A 258 2.30 -10.51 5.35
CA ASN A 258 2.18 -9.10 4.97
C ASN A 258 2.41 -8.17 6.17
N ALA A 259 2.84 -6.94 5.87
CA ALA A 259 3.04 -5.88 6.83
C ALA A 259 2.01 -4.75 6.60
N LEU A 260 1.02 -4.66 7.48
CA LEU A 260 -0.02 -3.64 7.46
C LEU A 260 0.28 -2.64 8.57
N LEU A 261 1.05 -1.60 8.23
CA LEU A 261 1.68 -0.70 9.20
C LEU A 261 1.17 0.73 9.11
N ALA A 262 0.83 1.30 10.26
CA ALA A 262 0.49 2.71 10.40
C ALA A 262 -0.63 3.18 9.46
N ASN A 263 -1.59 2.31 9.14
CA ASN A 263 -2.76 2.67 8.36
C ASN A 263 -3.87 3.19 9.28
N ARG A 264 -4.91 3.81 8.74
CA ARG A 264 -6.15 4.02 9.52
C ARG A 264 -6.75 2.66 9.88
N VAL A 265 -6.91 1.76 8.93
CA VAL A 265 -7.33 0.38 9.17
C VAL A 265 -6.28 -0.57 8.59
N GLY A 266 -5.80 -1.52 9.37
CA GLY A 266 -4.90 -2.57 8.89
C GLY A 266 -5.59 -3.41 7.81
N MET A 267 -6.64 -4.13 8.22
CA MET A 267 -7.48 -4.96 7.35
C MET A 267 -8.96 -4.61 7.48
N TYR A 268 -9.62 -4.31 6.37
CA TYR A 268 -11.05 -4.11 6.26
C TYR A 268 -11.70 -5.31 5.56
N ILE A 269 -12.77 -5.87 6.12
CA ILE A 269 -13.47 -7.02 5.54
C ILE A 269 -14.98 -6.76 5.49
N ASP A 270 -15.54 -6.87 4.30
CA ASP A 270 -16.97 -6.77 4.02
C ASP A 270 -17.45 -8.02 3.30
N ASN A 271 -18.27 -8.82 3.98
CA ASN A 271 -18.92 -10.02 3.43
C ASN A 271 -17.96 -10.94 2.65
N SER A 272 -16.75 -11.17 3.19
CA SER A 272 -15.71 -11.97 2.54
C SER A 272 -15.21 -13.05 3.50
N PRO A 273 -15.39 -14.35 3.20
CA PRO A 273 -16.10 -14.92 2.06
C PRO A 273 -17.60 -14.55 1.98
N SER A 274 -18.09 -14.56 0.75
CA SER A 274 -19.49 -14.34 0.36
C SER A 274 -20.21 -15.62 -0.05
N SER A 275 -19.46 -16.61 -0.56
CA SER A 275 -20.00 -17.90 -1.01
C SER A 275 -20.04 -18.95 0.10
N ILE A 276 -21.04 -19.84 0.05
CA ILE A 276 -21.16 -20.96 0.98
C ILE A 276 -19.98 -21.92 0.79
N GLY A 277 -19.27 -22.22 1.88
CA GLY A 277 -18.14 -23.16 1.89
C GLY A 277 -16.80 -22.56 1.43
N ALA A 278 -16.79 -21.30 1.02
CA ALA A 278 -15.55 -20.56 0.82
C ALA A 278 -14.92 -20.17 2.17
N THR A 279 -13.61 -19.96 2.17
CA THR A 279 -12.87 -19.62 3.39
C THR A 279 -11.90 -18.47 3.15
N GLY A 280 -11.48 -17.80 4.22
CA GLY A 280 -10.34 -16.87 4.19
C GLY A 280 -9.27 -17.29 5.18
N ILE A 281 -8.00 -17.23 4.79
CA ILE A 281 -6.88 -17.52 5.67
C ILE A 281 -6.04 -16.26 5.83
N VAL A 282 -5.92 -15.78 7.06
CA VAL A 282 -5.09 -14.64 7.44
C VAL A 282 -4.07 -15.13 8.45
N GLU A 283 -2.83 -15.33 8.03
CA GLU A 283 -1.80 -15.89 8.89
C GLU A 283 -0.44 -15.22 8.81
N GLN A 284 0.30 -15.20 9.92
CA GLN A 284 1.69 -14.72 9.94
C GLN A 284 1.87 -13.27 9.46
N ASN A 285 0.82 -12.44 9.54
CA ASN A 285 0.90 -11.03 9.17
C ASN A 285 1.27 -10.18 10.39
N MET A 286 1.96 -9.07 10.13
CA MET A 286 2.14 -7.99 11.10
C MET A 286 1.13 -6.90 10.83
N ILE A 287 0.22 -6.70 11.78
CA ILE A 287 -0.84 -5.71 11.73
C ILE A 287 -0.59 -4.76 12.89
N ALA A 288 0.14 -3.67 12.62
CA ALA A 288 0.69 -2.86 13.70
C ALA A 288 0.58 -1.35 13.50
N PHE A 289 0.46 -0.63 14.61
CA PHE A 289 0.39 0.84 14.65
C PHE A 289 -0.79 1.44 13.86
N ASN A 290 -1.83 0.65 13.59
CA ASN A 290 -3.03 1.14 12.90
C ASN A 290 -4.00 1.78 13.89
N GLU A 291 -4.88 2.69 13.43
CA GLU A 291 -5.99 3.15 14.29
C GLU A 291 -6.91 1.96 14.63
N VAL A 292 -7.21 1.11 13.64
CA VAL A 292 -7.91 -0.16 13.84
C VAL A 292 -7.13 -1.28 13.16
N GLY A 293 -6.81 -2.36 13.87
CA GLY A 293 -6.12 -3.52 13.31
C GLY A 293 -6.99 -4.28 12.30
N LEU A 294 -8.15 -4.77 12.75
CA LEU A 294 -9.15 -5.45 11.95
C LEU A 294 -10.51 -4.75 12.05
N LEU A 295 -11.05 -4.26 10.95
CA LEU A 295 -12.42 -3.73 10.87
C LEU A 295 -13.26 -4.64 9.97
N ALA A 296 -14.27 -5.29 10.51
CA ALA A 296 -15.08 -6.23 9.71
C ALA A 296 -16.58 -6.07 9.95
N THR A 297 -17.40 -6.30 8.93
CA THR A 297 -18.86 -6.32 9.09
C THR A 297 -19.33 -7.59 9.82
N PRO A 298 -20.41 -7.55 10.63
CA PRO A 298 -20.89 -8.73 11.38
C PRO A 298 -21.25 -9.98 10.57
N ASN A 299 -21.56 -9.82 9.27
CA ASN A 299 -21.81 -10.94 8.36
C ASN A 299 -20.53 -11.59 7.82
N THR A 300 -19.35 -11.06 8.17
CA THR A 300 -18.07 -11.68 7.84
C THR A 300 -17.89 -12.95 8.68
N HIS A 301 -17.68 -14.08 8.02
CA HIS A 301 -17.66 -15.42 8.61
C HIS A 301 -16.66 -16.31 7.87
N GLU A 302 -16.30 -17.47 8.42
CA GLU A 302 -15.43 -18.48 7.78
C GLU A 302 -14.01 -17.98 7.42
N ASN A 303 -13.56 -16.89 8.06
CA ASN A 303 -12.15 -16.52 8.07
C ASN A 303 -11.43 -17.18 9.25
N VAL A 304 -10.17 -17.53 9.03
CA VAL A 304 -9.26 -18.04 10.05
C VAL A 304 -8.10 -17.08 10.22
N PHE A 305 -8.02 -16.44 11.37
CA PHE A 305 -6.93 -15.57 11.79
C PHE A 305 -6.03 -16.36 12.75
N THR A 306 -4.79 -16.65 12.35
CA THR A 306 -3.85 -17.41 13.20
C THR A 306 -2.43 -16.93 13.02
N ARG A 307 -1.64 -16.90 14.10
CA ARG A 307 -0.22 -16.53 14.12
C ARG A 307 0.06 -15.13 13.55
N ASN A 308 -0.93 -14.23 13.56
CA ASN A 308 -0.70 -12.83 13.24
C ASN A 308 -0.19 -12.09 14.49
N ALA A 309 0.51 -10.98 14.27
CA ALA A 309 0.85 -10.04 15.33
C ALA A 309 -0.01 -8.78 15.20
N PHE A 310 -1.00 -8.64 16.08
CA PHE A 310 -1.74 -7.39 16.29
C PHE A 310 -1.01 -6.57 17.35
N MET A 311 -0.19 -5.62 16.90
CA MET A 311 0.78 -4.94 17.77
C MET A 311 0.55 -3.43 17.77
N GLU A 312 0.29 -2.86 18.93
CA GLU A 312 0.20 -1.41 19.14
C GLU A 312 -0.81 -0.74 18.17
N ASN A 313 -1.89 -1.44 17.81
CA ASN A 313 -3.03 -0.79 17.17
C ASN A 313 -3.80 -0.03 18.26
N GLU A 314 -4.38 1.14 17.93
CA GLU A 314 -5.22 1.85 18.90
C GLU A 314 -6.40 0.98 19.32
N GLU A 315 -7.03 0.33 18.34
CA GLU A 315 -7.98 -0.77 18.54
C GLU A 315 -7.54 -2.04 17.81
N PRO A 316 -7.40 -3.18 18.49
CA PRO A 316 -7.01 -4.43 17.84
C PRO A 316 -8.03 -4.90 16.79
N ALA A 317 -9.32 -4.83 17.11
CA ALA A 317 -10.40 -5.21 16.21
C ALA A 317 -11.71 -4.47 16.53
N GLU A 318 -12.51 -4.18 15.50
CA GLU A 318 -13.80 -3.51 15.60
C GLU A 318 -14.82 -4.15 14.65
N SER A 319 -16.09 -4.18 15.07
CA SER A 319 -17.22 -4.57 14.23
C SER A 319 -17.79 -3.33 13.54
N ASN A 320 -17.81 -3.34 12.21
CA ASN A 320 -18.45 -2.31 11.39
C ASN A 320 -19.96 -2.52 11.33
N GLY A 321 -20.66 -2.10 12.39
CA GLY A 321 -22.10 -2.23 12.56
C GLY A 321 -22.49 -3.01 13.81
N ARG A 322 -23.80 -3.20 14.01
CA ARG A 322 -24.32 -3.90 15.19
C ARG A 322 -24.08 -5.41 15.07
N GLY A 323 -23.17 -5.94 15.87
CA GLY A 323 -22.89 -7.37 15.93
C GLY A 323 -21.48 -7.67 16.40
N ARG A 324 -21.08 -8.94 16.27
CA ARG A 324 -19.78 -9.48 16.66
C ARG A 324 -19.17 -10.26 15.51
N LEU A 325 -17.88 -10.54 15.57
CA LEU A 325 -17.12 -11.27 14.55
C LEU A 325 -17.04 -12.77 14.84
N THR A 326 -18.02 -13.31 15.56
CA THR A 326 -18.06 -14.71 16.03
C THR A 326 -18.22 -15.74 14.92
N GLY A 327 -18.53 -15.32 13.70
CA GLY A 327 -18.53 -16.20 12.52
C GLY A 327 -17.12 -16.58 12.05
N ASN A 328 -16.07 -15.98 12.61
CA ASN A 328 -14.67 -16.21 12.25
C ASN A 328 -13.95 -16.97 13.36
N SER A 329 -12.91 -17.71 12.99
CA SER A 329 -12.00 -18.35 13.95
C SER A 329 -10.75 -17.49 14.15
N PHE A 330 -10.40 -17.22 15.40
CA PHE A 330 -9.17 -16.51 15.77
C PHE A 330 -8.07 -17.45 16.26
N SER A 331 -8.23 -18.76 16.01
CA SER A 331 -7.16 -19.74 16.22
C SER A 331 -7.27 -20.89 15.22
N ARG A 332 -6.16 -21.61 15.04
CA ARG A 332 -6.10 -22.84 14.25
C ARG A 332 -5.02 -23.77 14.79
N ASP A 333 -5.37 -25.04 14.94
CA ASP A 333 -4.46 -26.10 15.39
C ASP A 333 -3.78 -25.78 16.73
N GLY A 334 -4.52 -25.12 17.64
CA GLY A 334 -4.01 -24.72 18.96
C GLY A 334 -3.25 -23.39 18.99
N PHE A 335 -3.13 -22.67 17.86
CA PHE A 335 -2.41 -21.40 17.81
C PHE A 335 -3.34 -20.27 17.37
N GLY A 336 -3.50 -19.28 18.25
CA GLY A 336 -4.18 -18.02 18.01
C GLY A 336 -3.23 -16.95 17.47
N ASN A 337 -3.50 -15.70 17.81
CA ASN A 337 -2.76 -14.53 17.40
C ASN A 337 -2.04 -13.90 18.60
N TYR A 338 -1.01 -13.12 18.32
CA TYR A 338 -0.40 -12.25 19.32
C TYR A 338 -1.14 -10.92 19.38
N TRP A 339 -1.48 -10.49 20.59
CA TRP A 339 -2.18 -9.24 20.88
C TRP A 339 -1.34 -8.45 21.89
N SER A 340 -0.88 -7.25 21.54
CA SER A 340 0.04 -6.48 22.40
C SER A 340 -0.60 -6.04 23.73
N ASP A 341 -1.92 -5.98 23.81
CA ASP A 341 -2.70 -5.65 25.01
C ASP A 341 -3.13 -6.90 25.80
N TYR A 342 -2.72 -8.10 25.39
CA TYR A 342 -2.99 -9.32 26.15
C TYR A 342 -2.31 -9.27 27.51
N THR A 343 -3.11 -9.39 28.57
CA THR A 343 -2.66 -9.35 29.98
C THR A 343 -2.79 -10.69 30.69
N GLY A 344 -3.03 -11.77 29.93
CA GLY A 344 -3.03 -13.13 30.47
C GLY A 344 -1.62 -13.64 30.78
N PHE A 345 -1.54 -14.93 31.07
CA PHE A 345 -0.31 -15.60 31.47
C PHE A 345 -0.17 -16.94 30.75
N ASP A 346 1.07 -17.40 30.66
CA ASP A 346 1.49 -18.69 30.12
C ASP A 346 2.25 -19.41 31.26
N LEU A 347 1.55 -20.28 32.00
CA LEU A 347 2.09 -20.96 33.19
C LEU A 347 2.94 -22.18 32.84
N ASP A 348 2.63 -22.87 31.74
CA ASP A 348 3.34 -24.08 31.33
C ASP A 348 4.51 -23.81 30.37
N GLY A 349 4.61 -22.59 29.85
CA GLY A 349 5.72 -22.09 29.05
C GLY A 349 5.71 -22.60 27.62
N ASP A 350 4.55 -22.99 27.09
CA ASP A 350 4.41 -23.51 25.73
C ASP A 350 4.32 -22.40 24.65
N GLY A 351 4.26 -21.14 25.08
CA GLY A 351 4.15 -19.96 24.22
C GLY A 351 2.72 -19.57 23.87
N ILE A 352 1.72 -20.22 24.47
CA ILE A 352 0.29 -19.94 24.32
C ILE A 352 -0.24 -19.44 25.68
N GLY A 353 -1.13 -18.47 25.66
CA GLY A 353 -1.77 -17.96 26.86
C GLY A 353 -2.85 -18.93 27.38
N ASP A 354 -2.83 -19.18 28.69
CA ASP A 354 -3.78 -20.07 29.39
C ASP A 354 -5.21 -19.49 29.48
N VAL A 355 -5.37 -18.20 29.18
CA VAL A 355 -6.65 -17.49 29.23
C VAL A 355 -6.97 -16.95 27.84
N ALA A 356 -8.19 -17.18 27.37
CA ALA A 356 -8.66 -16.65 26.09
C ALA A 356 -8.54 -15.11 26.05
N TYR A 357 -8.18 -14.57 24.89
CA TYR A 357 -8.20 -13.14 24.65
C TYR A 357 -9.57 -12.70 24.16
N GLU A 358 -10.13 -11.71 24.85
CA GLU A 358 -11.46 -11.14 24.59
C GLU A 358 -11.35 -9.62 24.68
N PRO A 359 -11.14 -8.89 23.56
CA PRO A 359 -11.01 -7.44 23.59
C PRO A 359 -12.33 -6.81 24.04
N ARG A 360 -12.25 -5.92 25.03
CA ARG A 360 -13.38 -5.21 25.62
C ARG A 360 -12.95 -3.77 25.89
N SER A 361 -13.60 -2.81 25.25
CA SER A 361 -13.36 -1.37 25.47
C SER A 361 -14.68 -0.62 25.56
N LEU A 362 -14.99 -0.11 26.76
CA LEU A 362 -16.19 0.69 26.97
C LEU A 362 -16.06 2.05 26.25
N PHE A 363 -14.86 2.62 26.24
CA PHE A 363 -14.63 3.90 25.57
C PHE A 363 -14.88 3.80 24.06
N HIS A 364 -14.50 2.68 23.43
CA HIS A 364 -14.74 2.48 22.01
C HIS A 364 -16.20 2.22 21.66
N GLU A 365 -16.95 1.53 22.52
CA GLU A 365 -18.40 1.47 22.36
C GLU A 365 -19.02 2.87 22.41
N MET A 366 -18.53 3.75 23.29
CA MET A 366 -18.96 5.15 23.33
C MET A 366 -18.54 5.94 22.08
N LEU A 367 -17.33 5.72 21.56
CA LEU A 367 -16.85 6.35 20.32
C LEU A 367 -17.72 6.01 19.11
N ALA A 368 -18.23 4.78 19.03
CA ALA A 368 -19.14 4.35 17.97
C ALA A 368 -20.47 5.13 17.99
N VAL A 369 -20.89 5.64 19.16
CA VAL A 369 -22.11 6.44 19.33
C VAL A 369 -21.83 7.95 19.20
N GLU A 370 -20.74 8.44 19.78
CA GLU A 370 -20.33 9.84 19.76
C GLU A 370 -18.89 9.99 19.21
N PRO A 371 -18.73 10.21 17.90
CA PRO A 371 -17.42 10.32 17.26
C PRO A 371 -16.55 11.47 17.78
N ASN A 372 -17.15 12.52 18.36
CA ASN A 372 -16.38 13.64 18.93
C ASN A 372 -15.59 13.23 20.18
N LEU A 373 -15.89 12.09 20.80
CA LEU A 373 -15.08 11.54 21.88
C LEU A 373 -13.66 11.18 21.43
N ARG A 374 -13.38 11.12 20.11
CA ARG A 374 -12.02 10.92 19.57
C ARG A 374 -11.00 11.91 20.12
N LEU A 375 -11.42 13.11 20.53
CA LEU A 375 -10.55 14.10 21.18
C LEU A 375 -9.91 13.58 22.48
N PHE A 376 -10.54 12.59 23.14
CA PHE A 376 -10.09 12.02 24.41
C PHE A 376 -9.29 10.73 24.26
N VAL A 377 -9.00 10.28 23.02
CA VAL A 377 -8.12 9.14 22.77
C VAL A 377 -6.73 9.44 23.36
N HIS A 378 -6.16 8.46 24.05
CA HIS A 378 -4.93 8.53 24.86
C HIS A 378 -4.95 9.52 26.04
N SER A 379 -6.11 10.07 26.40
CA SER A 379 -6.23 10.98 27.54
C SER A 379 -6.44 10.23 28.87
N PRO A 380 -6.18 10.87 30.03
CA PRO A 380 -6.56 10.33 31.34
C PRO A 380 -8.06 10.01 31.47
N ALA A 381 -8.92 10.68 30.70
CA ALA A 381 -10.36 10.42 30.72
C ALA A 381 -10.70 9.05 30.12
N GLN A 382 -10.06 8.67 29.00
CA GLN A 382 -10.20 7.32 28.43
C GLN A 382 -9.76 6.27 29.44
N GLN A 383 -8.59 6.47 30.07
CA GLN A 383 -8.06 5.51 31.06
C GLN A 383 -9.00 5.33 32.26
N ALA A 384 -9.62 6.41 32.73
CA ALA A 384 -10.60 6.36 33.82
C ALA A 384 -11.87 5.58 33.42
N ILE A 385 -12.37 5.77 32.20
CA ILE A 385 -13.52 5.02 31.66
C ILE A 385 -13.19 3.54 31.58
N GLU A 386 -12.03 3.17 31.01
CA GLU A 386 -11.61 1.77 30.91
C GLU A 386 -11.36 1.12 32.26
N PHE A 387 -10.78 1.85 33.22
CA PHE A 387 -10.63 1.36 34.59
C PHE A 387 -11.99 1.10 35.25
N THR A 388 -12.95 2.02 35.06
CA THR A 388 -14.30 1.88 35.61
C THR A 388 -15.02 0.65 35.03
N ALA A 389 -14.93 0.43 33.72
CA ALA A 389 -15.46 -0.77 33.07
C ALA A 389 -14.82 -2.06 33.61
N ARG A 390 -13.51 -2.06 33.85
CA ARG A 390 -12.83 -3.21 34.48
C ARG A 390 -13.25 -3.46 35.92
N ALA A 391 -13.53 -2.42 36.68
CA ALA A 391 -13.92 -2.51 38.09
C ALA A 391 -15.40 -2.88 38.30
N LEU A 392 -16.29 -2.55 37.34
CA LEU A 392 -17.73 -2.77 37.41
C LEU A 392 -18.18 -3.68 36.27
N PRO A 393 -18.35 -5.00 36.50
CA PRO A 393 -18.70 -5.97 35.46
C PRO A 393 -19.97 -5.62 34.67
N GLU A 394 -20.93 -4.92 35.28
CA GLU A 394 -22.17 -4.48 34.64
C GLU A 394 -21.96 -3.43 33.53
N LEU A 395 -20.79 -2.77 33.51
CA LEU A 395 -20.41 -1.78 32.50
C LEU A 395 -19.48 -2.37 31.43
N GLN A 396 -19.12 -3.64 31.51
CA GLN A 396 -18.25 -4.23 30.49
C GLN A 396 -19.04 -4.52 29.21
N PRO A 397 -18.53 -4.03 28.06
CA PRO A 397 -19.12 -4.39 26.77
C PRO A 397 -18.94 -5.88 26.48
N GLU A 398 -19.82 -6.42 25.63
CA GLU A 398 -19.56 -7.72 25.01
C GLU A 398 -18.30 -7.65 24.15
N SER A 399 -17.52 -8.73 24.14
CA SER A 399 -16.34 -8.78 23.29
C SER A 399 -16.70 -8.96 21.82
N VAL A 400 -15.97 -8.25 20.95
CA VAL A 400 -16.18 -8.32 19.48
C VAL A 400 -15.73 -9.66 18.88
N LEU A 401 -14.77 -10.33 19.51
CA LEU A 401 -14.19 -11.61 19.08
C LEU A 401 -13.68 -12.41 20.28
N VAL A 402 -13.35 -13.68 20.07
CA VAL A 402 -12.67 -14.50 21.08
C VAL A 402 -11.53 -15.24 20.40
N ASP A 403 -10.31 -15.07 20.92
CA ASP A 403 -9.16 -15.89 20.58
C ASP A 403 -8.89 -16.87 21.73
N PRO A 404 -9.18 -18.18 21.55
CA PRO A 404 -9.07 -19.15 22.63
C PRO A 404 -7.63 -19.60 22.92
N ALA A 405 -6.66 -19.23 22.08
CA ALA A 405 -5.27 -19.67 22.20
C ALA A 405 -4.29 -18.54 21.84
N PRO A 406 -4.39 -17.36 22.50
CA PRO A 406 -3.56 -16.21 22.16
C PRO A 406 -2.08 -16.57 22.33
N LEU A 407 -1.21 -16.02 21.49
CA LEU A 407 0.23 -16.24 21.62
C LEU A 407 0.76 -15.41 22.79
N ALA A 408 1.57 -16.01 23.66
CA ALA A 408 2.18 -15.35 24.82
C ALA A 408 3.26 -14.33 24.42
N GLY A 409 3.81 -14.46 23.21
CA GLY A 409 4.80 -13.55 22.64
C GLY A 409 4.59 -13.33 21.14
N PRO A 410 5.18 -12.27 20.57
CA PRO A 410 5.04 -11.98 19.16
C PRO A 410 5.69 -13.09 18.31
N PRO A 411 5.03 -13.57 17.25
CA PRO A 411 5.63 -14.54 16.34
C PRO A 411 6.83 -13.93 15.60
N GLU A 412 7.76 -14.78 15.15
CA GLU A 412 8.87 -14.34 14.29
C GLU A 412 8.33 -13.99 12.89
N ILE A 413 8.31 -12.70 12.55
CA ILE A 413 7.84 -12.22 11.25
C ILE A 413 9.04 -11.79 10.41
N LYS A 414 9.28 -12.52 9.30
CA LYS A 414 10.34 -12.21 8.35
C LYS A 414 9.90 -11.08 7.42
N LEU A 415 10.22 -9.84 7.79
CA LEU A 415 10.07 -8.71 6.89
C LEU A 415 11.29 -8.63 5.97
N ALA A 416 11.06 -8.65 4.67
CA ALA A 416 12.06 -8.19 3.72
C ALA A 416 12.19 -6.67 3.88
N LEU A 417 13.10 -6.22 4.75
CA LEU A 417 13.48 -4.82 4.81
C LEU A 417 14.26 -4.49 3.52
N PRO A 418 13.93 -3.41 2.80
CA PRO A 418 14.74 -2.97 1.69
C PRO A 418 16.15 -2.66 2.21
N PRO A 419 17.20 -2.79 1.38
CA PRO A 419 18.51 -2.25 1.73
C PRO A 419 18.31 -0.81 2.21
N ALA A 420 18.91 -0.46 3.35
CA ALA A 420 18.86 0.91 3.84
C ALA A 420 19.56 1.82 2.81
N ASP A 421 18.80 2.39 1.88
CA ASP A 421 19.29 3.39 0.96
C ASP A 421 19.57 4.66 1.76
N GLY A 422 20.80 4.76 2.30
CA GLY A 422 21.57 5.98 2.56
C GLY A 422 20.91 7.19 3.23
N ALA A 423 19.68 7.09 3.73
CA ALA A 423 18.97 8.18 4.36
C ALA A 423 19.57 8.38 5.76
N ALA A 424 20.41 9.41 5.82
CA ALA A 424 21.20 9.84 6.97
C ALA A 424 20.37 10.02 8.28
N PRO A 425 21.02 10.12 9.45
CA PRO A 425 20.56 9.71 10.78
C PRO A 425 19.60 10.68 11.47
N VAL A 426 18.74 11.36 10.72
CA VAL A 426 17.85 12.42 11.26
C VAL A 426 16.83 11.82 12.24
N MET A 427 16.31 10.63 11.96
CA MET A 427 15.36 9.93 12.85
C MET A 427 16.04 9.39 14.13
N ALA A 428 17.29 8.93 14.05
CA ALA A 428 18.04 8.48 15.22
C ALA A 428 18.34 9.66 16.18
N SER A 429 18.63 10.85 15.65
CA SER A 429 18.80 12.06 16.46
C SER A 429 17.51 12.57 17.12
N LEU A 430 16.35 12.37 16.48
CA LEU A 430 15.04 12.72 17.04
C LEU A 430 14.65 11.77 18.18
N ALA A 431 14.86 10.46 18.01
CA ALA A 431 14.65 9.47 19.07
C ALA A 431 15.57 9.70 20.29
N ALA A 432 16.85 10.01 20.05
CA ALA A 432 17.80 10.35 21.12
C ALA A 432 17.43 11.67 21.83
N GLY A 433 16.93 12.67 21.10
CA GLY A 433 16.45 13.93 21.67
C GLY A 433 15.23 13.76 22.57
N LEU A 434 14.28 12.91 22.17
CA LEU A 434 13.09 12.58 22.96
C LEU A 434 13.43 11.80 24.24
N LEU A 435 14.36 10.85 24.17
CA LEU A 435 14.86 10.11 25.36
C LEU A 435 15.58 11.01 26.37
N LEU A 436 16.35 11.99 25.89
CA LEU A 436 17.03 12.97 26.75
C LEU A 436 16.04 13.95 27.38
N ALA A 437 14.98 14.34 26.66
CA ALA A 437 13.94 15.21 27.20
C ALA A 437 13.09 14.49 28.28
N SER A 438 12.79 13.20 28.11
CA SER A 438 12.11 12.40 29.14
C SER A 438 12.98 12.17 30.38
N GLY A 439 14.30 11.96 30.21
CA GLY A 439 15.23 11.84 31.34
C GLY A 439 15.45 13.15 32.10
N GLY A 440 15.41 14.29 31.40
CA GLY A 440 15.51 15.63 32.02
C GLY A 440 14.30 15.99 32.88
N LEU A 441 13.09 15.57 32.49
CA LEU A 441 11.88 15.80 33.30
C LEU A 441 11.88 15.01 34.61
N THR A 442 12.44 13.79 34.63
CA THR A 442 12.54 12.99 35.86
C THR A 442 13.49 13.57 36.91
N VAL A 443 14.47 14.39 36.52
CA VAL A 443 15.44 14.97 37.47
C VAL A 443 14.94 16.28 38.09
N VAL A 444 14.00 16.98 37.45
CA VAL A 444 13.53 18.31 37.94
C VAL A 444 12.43 18.21 39.01
N PHE A 445 11.72 17.08 39.13
CA PHE A 445 10.67 16.88 40.15
C PHE A 445 11.13 16.12 41.40
N GLY A 446 12.40 15.76 41.51
CA GLY A 446 13.00 15.09 42.67
C GLY A 446 13.52 16.03 43.76
N ARG A 447 12.73 16.99 44.25
CA ARG A 447 13.03 17.70 45.50
C ARG A 447 11.84 17.63 46.44
N SER A 448 11.89 16.68 47.37
CA SER A 448 10.95 16.56 48.48
C SER A 448 10.88 17.87 49.28
N PRO A 449 9.69 18.44 49.54
CA PRO A 449 9.55 19.50 50.52
C PRO A 449 9.78 18.91 51.91
N GLY A 450 10.84 19.33 52.59
CA GLY A 450 11.09 18.95 53.99
C GLY A 450 9.98 19.50 54.89
N ILE A 451 9.37 18.61 55.67
CA ILE A 451 8.41 18.96 56.72
C ILE A 451 9.17 19.73 57.81
N PRO A 452 8.77 20.96 58.19
CA PRO A 452 9.41 21.68 59.27
C PRO A 452 9.04 21.03 60.61
N ALA A 453 10.05 20.68 61.40
CA ALA A 453 9.89 20.16 62.76
C ALA A 453 9.30 21.23 63.69
N ALA A 454 8.31 20.84 64.50
CA ALA A 454 7.72 21.69 65.53
C ALA A 454 8.75 22.05 66.62
N PRO A 455 8.79 23.31 67.12
CA PRO A 455 9.63 23.64 68.25
C PRO A 455 9.00 23.09 69.53
N GLY A 456 9.77 22.26 70.24
CA GLY A 456 9.42 21.75 71.56
C GLY A 456 9.34 22.87 72.58
N GLY A 457 8.30 22.82 73.40
CA GLY A 457 8.19 23.64 74.59
C GLY A 457 9.16 23.19 75.67
N ARG A 458 9.86 24.16 76.27
CA ARG A 458 10.33 24.13 77.66
C ARG A 458 10.36 25.56 78.20
N GLU A 459 9.66 25.69 79.33
CA GLU A 459 9.61 26.76 80.35
C GLU A 459 9.09 28.15 79.95
#